data_AF-A0A4Y2I171-F1
#
_entry.id   AF-A0A4Y2I171-F1
#
_cell.length_a   1.000
_cell.length_b   1.000
_cell.length_c   1.000
_cell.angle_alpha   90.00
_cell.angle_beta   90.00
_cell.angle_gamma   90.00
#
_symmetry.space_group_name_H-M   'P 1'
#
loop_
_entity.id
_entity.type
_entity.pdbx_description
1 polymer ?
#
loop_
_entity_poly.entity_id
_entity_poly.type
_entity_poly.pdbx_seq_one_letter_code
_entity_poly.pdbx_strand_id
1 'polypeptide(L)'
;MLFLCSANFSDVFAIFSFALGFSKNLNALLTLNGIVFGTLNFVAFFATSHFAAAVSREDSMIRKRMKSVAFNLSVTKDTKGQGELLRRFIQSKTEIVLTAGGVMNFSRGFLLTSAGVLITYNLLLVQLNTID
;
A
#
# COMPACT_ATOMS: atom_id res chain seq x y z
N MET A 1 2.58 -8.70 -6.47
CA MET A 1 2.35 -9.77 -7.47
C MET A 1 3.66 -10.40 -7.92
N LEU A 2 4.65 -9.61 -8.38
CA LEU A 2 5.91 -10.15 -8.91
C LEU A 2 6.66 -11.03 -7.89
N PHE A 3 6.83 -10.58 -6.65
CA PHE A 3 7.46 -11.36 -5.59
C PHE A 3 6.67 -12.61 -5.16
N LEU A 4 5.35 -12.63 -5.36
CA LEU A 4 4.51 -13.79 -5.05
C LEU A 4 4.69 -14.88 -6.12
N CYS A 5 4.72 -14.48 -7.40
CA CYS A 5 5.04 -15.38 -8.50
C CYS A 5 6.46 -15.93 -8.38
N SER A 6 7.43 -15.09 -7.98
CA SER A 6 8.80 -15.52 -7.71
C SER A 6 8.90 -16.48 -6.54
N ALA A 7 8.12 -16.28 -5.47
CA ALA A 7 8.04 -17.23 -4.36
C ALA A 7 7.54 -18.60 -4.82
N ASN A 8 6.40 -18.63 -5.51
CA ASN A 8 5.81 -19.87 -6.01
C ASN A 8 6.75 -20.61 -6.97
N PHE A 9 7.43 -19.88 -7.86
CA PHE A 9 8.43 -20.48 -8.74
C PHE A 9 9.62 -21.04 -7.96
N SER A 10 10.12 -20.29 -6.97
CA SER A 10 11.24 -20.73 -6.13
C SER A 10 10.91 -22.00 -5.36
N ASP A 11 9.67 -22.14 -4.86
CA ASP A 11 9.23 -23.32 -4.13
C ASP A 11 9.09 -24.55 -5.04
N VAL A 12 8.51 -24.38 -6.24
CA VAL A 12 8.46 -25.46 -7.25
C VAL A 12 9.86 -25.88 -7.67
N PHE A 13 10.77 -24.92 -7.88
CA PHE A 13 12.16 -25.19 -8.21
C PHE A 13 12.90 -25.91 -7.07
N ALA A 14 12.64 -25.55 -5.82
CA ALA A 14 13.21 -26.20 -4.65
C ALA A 14 12.78 -27.68 -4.56
N ILE A 15 11.49 -27.95 -4.77
CA ILE A 15 10.94 -29.31 -4.80
C ILE A 15 11.55 -30.12 -5.94
N PHE A 16 11.67 -29.54 -7.13
CA PHE A 16 12.26 -30.21 -8.28
C PHE A 16 13.76 -30.52 -8.07
N SER A 17 14.50 -29.57 -7.49
CA SER A 17 15.92 -29.74 -7.16
C SER A 17 16.13 -30.84 -6.10
N PHE A 18 15.21 -30.98 -5.15
CA PHE A 18 15.22 -32.07 -4.18
C PHE A 18 14.93 -33.42 -4.83
N ALA A 19 13.92 -33.49 -5.70
CA ALA A 19 13.56 -34.70 -6.41
C ALA A 19 14.70 -35.23 -7.32
N LEU A 20 15.50 -34.33 -7.89
CA LEU A 20 16.69 -34.65 -8.67
C LEU A 20 17.95 -34.93 -7.83
N GLY A 21 17.88 -34.80 -6.50
CA GLY A 21 19.00 -35.04 -5.59
C GLY A 21 20.05 -33.91 -5.53
N PHE A 22 19.78 -32.76 -6.15
CA PHE A 22 20.67 -31.59 -6.10
C PHE A 22 20.62 -30.85 -4.75
N SER A 23 19.50 -30.96 -4.02
CA SER A 23 19.34 -30.38 -2.68
C SER A 23 19.12 -31.48 -1.64
N LYS A 24 19.77 -31.33 -0.47
CA LYS A 24 19.68 -32.30 0.63
C LYS A 24 18.66 -31.91 1.70
N ASN A 25 18.38 -30.62 1.86
CA ASN A 25 17.52 -30.08 2.91
C ASN A 25 16.39 -29.22 2.32
N LEU A 26 15.33 -29.89 1.84
CA LEU A 26 14.14 -29.23 1.27
C LEU A 26 13.48 -28.28 2.28
N ASN A 27 13.27 -28.73 3.52
CA ASN A 27 12.60 -27.94 4.56
C ASN A 27 13.32 -26.62 4.84
N ALA A 28 14.64 -26.64 4.98
CA ALA A 28 15.42 -25.43 5.23
C ALA A 28 15.32 -24.43 4.05
N LEU A 29 15.28 -24.93 2.82
CA LEU A 29 15.20 -24.11 1.61
C LEU A 29 13.81 -23.48 1.46
N LEU A 30 12.75 -24.23 1.74
CA LEU A 30 11.37 -23.73 1.78
C LEU A 30 11.16 -22.69 2.90
N THR A 31 11.69 -22.95 4.10
CA THR A 31 11.64 -21.97 5.20
C THR A 31 12.37 -20.68 4.84
N LEU A 32 13.57 -20.78 4.24
CA LEU A 32 14.33 -19.61 3.81
C LEU A 32 13.59 -18.81 2.72
N ASN A 33 13.03 -19.48 1.71
CA ASN A 33 12.20 -18.86 0.69
C ASN A 33 11.00 -18.12 1.34
N GLY A 34 10.30 -18.78 2.25
CA GLY A 34 9.18 -18.21 2.98
C GLY A 34 9.55 -16.92 3.72
N ILE A 35 10.68 -16.91 4.44
CA ILE A 35 11.17 -15.73 5.16
C ILE A 35 11.53 -14.60 4.19
N VAL A 36 12.31 -14.90 3.14
CA VAL A 36 12.80 -13.90 2.18
C VAL A 36 11.64 -13.28 1.42
N PHE A 37 10.82 -14.10 0.77
CA PHE A 37 9.71 -13.60 -0.03
C PHE A 37 8.58 -13.04 0.83
N GLY A 38 8.36 -13.56 2.04
CA GLY A 38 7.44 -12.97 3.01
C GLY A 38 7.85 -11.55 3.39
N THR A 39 9.12 -11.35 3.74
CA THR A 39 9.68 -10.02 4.07
C THR A 39 9.59 -9.06 2.88
N LEU A 40 9.96 -9.50 1.68
CA LEU A 40 9.89 -8.68 0.47
C LEU A 40 8.45 -8.29 0.12
N ASN A 41 7.49 -9.22 0.20
CA ASN A 41 6.09 -8.93 -0.05
C ASN A 41 5.52 -7.95 0.98
N PHE A 42 5.89 -8.10 2.26
CA PHE A 42 5.48 -7.17 3.32
C PHE A 42 6.01 -5.76 3.07
N VAL A 43 7.30 -5.62 2.78
CA VAL A 43 7.92 -4.32 2.48
C VAL A 43 7.29 -3.71 1.23
N ALA A 44 7.09 -4.49 0.17
CA ALA A 44 6.47 -4.01 -1.06
C ALA A 44 5.03 -3.53 -0.83
N PHE A 45 4.25 -4.27 -0.03
CA PHE A 45 2.88 -3.89 0.33
C PHE A 45 2.86 -2.57 1.12
N PHE A 46 3.71 -2.44 2.15
CA PHE A 46 3.79 -1.22 2.96
C PHE A 46 4.27 -0.02 2.15
N ALA A 47 5.32 -0.19 1.34
CA ALA A 47 5.85 0.87 0.49
C ALA A 47 4.79 1.36 -0.49
N THR A 48 4.16 0.46 -1.23
CA THR A 48 3.12 0.81 -2.22
C THR A 48 1.94 1.50 -1.56
N SER A 49 1.46 0.96 -0.43
CA SER A 49 0.35 1.54 0.32
C SER A 49 0.69 2.91 0.92
N HIS A 50 1.94 3.10 1.37
CA HIS A 50 2.43 4.38 1.86
C HIS A 50 2.49 5.44 0.76
N PHE A 51 3.06 5.12 -0.40
CA PHE A 51 3.06 6.04 -1.54
C PHE A 51 1.65 6.35 -2.00
N ALA A 52 0.76 5.35 -2.05
CA ALA A 52 -0.63 5.56 -2.41
C ALA A 52 -1.36 6.51 -1.44
N ALA A 53 -1.13 6.36 -0.14
CA ALA A 53 -1.65 7.27 0.88
C ALA A 53 -1.04 8.68 0.79
N ALA A 54 0.25 8.79 0.43
CA ALA A 54 0.94 10.06 0.28
C ALA A 54 0.36 10.87 -0.90
N VAL A 55 0.14 10.23 -2.05
CA VAL A 55 -0.47 10.87 -3.23
C VAL A 55 -1.84 11.46 -2.89
N SER A 56 -2.71 10.69 -2.23
CA SER A 56 -4.04 11.17 -1.85
C SER A 56 -3.97 12.34 -0.86
N ARG A 57 -3.02 12.29 0.08
CA ARG A 57 -2.79 13.40 1.02
C ARG A 57 -2.31 14.66 0.30
N GLU A 58 -1.34 14.53 -0.60
CA GLU A 58 -0.82 15.66 -1.36
C GLU A 58 -1.89 16.31 -2.25
N ASP A 59 -2.70 15.50 -2.94
CA ASP A 59 -3.86 16.00 -3.70
C ASP A 59 -4.80 16.81 -2.80
N SER A 60 -5.13 16.29 -1.61
CA SER A 60 -5.99 16.99 -0.65
C SER A 60 -5.39 18.33 -0.19
N MET A 61 -4.07 18.39 0.00
CA MET A 61 -3.37 19.61 0.42
C MET A 61 -3.31 20.65 -0.69
N ILE A 62 -2.97 20.23 -1.92
CA ILE A 62 -2.93 21.11 -3.10
C ILE A 62 -4.33 21.67 -3.35
N ARG A 63 -5.36 20.83 -3.30
CA ARG A 63 -6.76 21.24 -3.48
C ARG A 63 -7.19 22.29 -2.44
N LYS A 64 -6.79 22.13 -1.17
CA LYS A 64 -7.04 23.15 -0.12
C LYS A 64 -6.34 24.46 -0.42
N ARG A 65 -5.07 24.42 -0.86
CA ARG A 65 -4.32 25.62 -1.26
C ARG A 65 -4.96 26.31 -2.46
N MET A 66 -5.34 25.56 -3.50
CA MET A 66 -6.01 26.10 -4.68
C MET A 66 -7.37 26.72 -4.32
N LYS A 67 -8.14 26.13 -3.39
CA LYS A 67 -9.39 26.73 -2.89
C LYS A 67 -9.14 28.07 -2.19
N SER A 68 -8.06 28.18 -1.41
CA SER A 68 -7.66 29.44 -0.77
C SER A 68 -7.27 30.51 -1.80
N VAL A 69 -6.50 30.14 -2.83
CA VAL A 69 -6.15 31.03 -3.94
C VAL A 69 -7.40 31.49 -4.70
N ALA A 70 -8.31 30.56 -5.02
CA ALA A 70 -9.57 30.88 -5.70
C ALA A 70 -10.42 31.85 -4.88
N PHE A 71 -10.48 31.67 -3.56
CA PHE A 71 -11.16 32.58 -2.66
C PHE A 71 -10.53 33.98 -2.68
N ASN A 72 -9.20 34.08 -2.53
CA ASN A 72 -8.51 35.37 -2.55
C ASN A 72 -8.72 36.12 -3.88
N LEU A 73 -8.66 35.42 -5.02
CA LEU A 73 -8.96 36.00 -6.33
C LEU A 73 -10.43 36.42 -6.46
N SER A 74 -11.36 35.72 -5.82
CA SER A 74 -12.79 36.06 -5.87
C SER A 74 -13.16 37.32 -5.08
N VAL A 75 -12.33 37.71 -4.10
CA VAL A 75 -12.55 38.89 -3.24
C VAL A 75 -12.07 40.18 -3.91
N THR A 76 -11.05 40.12 -4.77
CA THR A 76 -10.55 41.28 -5.52
C THR A 76 -11.44 41.56 -6.74
N LYS A 77 -11.94 42.80 -6.89
CA LYS A 77 -12.86 43.17 -7.98
C LYS A 77 -12.31 42.86 -9.38
N ASP A 78 -11.01 43.07 -9.60
CA ASP A 78 -10.36 42.89 -10.91
C ASP A 78 -10.17 41.41 -11.30
N THR A 79 -10.04 40.52 -10.32
CA THR A 79 -9.76 39.08 -10.55
C THR A 79 -10.93 38.17 -10.17
N LYS A 80 -12.09 38.75 -9.81
CA LYS A 80 -13.29 38.01 -9.38
C LYS A 80 -13.73 36.93 -10.36
N GLY A 81 -13.72 37.24 -11.66
CA GLY A 81 -14.08 36.29 -12.71
C GLY A 81 -13.12 35.10 -12.79
N GLN A 82 -11.82 35.35 -12.60
CA GLN A 82 -10.77 34.32 -12.59
C GLN A 82 -10.89 33.42 -11.36
N GLY A 83 -11.20 34.01 -10.19
CA GLY A 83 -11.43 33.28 -8.95
C GLY A 83 -12.60 32.29 -9.04
N GLU A 84 -13.73 32.72 -9.63
CA GLU A 84 -14.90 31.84 -9.81
C GLU A 84 -14.63 30.72 -10.84
N LEU A 85 -13.89 31.02 -11.91
CA LEU A 85 -13.51 30.03 -12.92
C LEU A 85 -12.57 28.96 -12.31
N LEU A 86 -11.59 29.39 -11.52
CA LEU A 86 -10.70 28.48 -10.79
C LEU A 86 -11.47 27.63 -9.77
N ARG A 87 -12.44 28.22 -9.06
CA ARG A 87 -13.29 27.49 -8.12
C ARG A 87 -14.07 26.36 -8.81
N ARG A 88 -14.68 26.66 -9.96
CA ARG A 88 -15.41 25.67 -10.78
C ARG A 88 -14.48 24.58 -11.31
N PHE A 89 -13.27 24.95 -11.73
CA PHE A 89 -12.26 23.98 -12.16
C PHE A 89 -11.86 23.01 -11.04
N ILE A 90 -11.65 23.50 -9.82
CA ILE A 90 -11.31 22.63 -8.69
C ILE A 90 -12.48 21.69 -8.35
N GLN A 91 -13.72 22.18 -8.43
CA GLN A 91 -14.92 21.39 -8.17
C GLN A 91 -15.19 20.34 -9.25
N SER A 92 -14.80 20.59 -10.51
CA SER A 92 -14.99 19.64 -11.61
C SER A 92 -13.99 18.47 -11.59
N LYS A 93 -12.90 18.58 -10.82
CA LYS A 93 -11.91 17.50 -10.67
C LYS A 93 -12.28 16.57 -9.51
N THR A 94 -12.35 15.28 -9.78
CA THR A 94 -12.50 14.24 -8.75
C THR A 94 -11.26 14.17 -7.85
N GLU A 95 -11.42 13.80 -6.59
CA GLU A 95 -10.29 13.58 -5.68
C GLU A 95 -9.46 12.37 -6.14
N ILE A 96 -8.14 12.50 -6.05
CA ILE A 96 -7.24 11.39 -6.35
C ILE A 96 -7.17 10.51 -5.10
N VAL A 97 -7.91 9.41 -5.13
CA VAL A 97 -7.89 8.39 -4.09
C VAL A 97 -7.46 7.07 -4.72
N LEU A 98 -6.33 6.56 -4.24
CA LEU A 98 -5.87 5.23 -4.62
C LEU A 98 -6.60 4.21 -3.74
N THR A 99 -7.18 3.20 -4.38
CA THR A 99 -7.97 2.18 -3.70
C THR A 99 -7.47 0.79 -4.05
N ALA A 100 -7.56 -0.13 -3.09
CA ALA A 100 -7.37 -1.55 -3.32
C ALA A 100 -8.68 -2.12 -3.90
N GLY A 101 -8.80 -2.14 -5.22
CA GLY A 101 -9.95 -2.71 -5.93
C GLY A 101 -11.30 -2.05 -5.60
N GLY A 102 -11.30 -0.76 -5.20
CA GLY A 102 -12.50 -0.03 -4.80
C GLY A 102 -13.04 -0.36 -3.40
N VAL A 103 -12.45 -1.32 -2.69
CA VAL A 103 -12.94 -1.75 -1.36
C VAL A 103 -12.34 -0.93 -0.24
N MET A 104 -11.05 -0.58 -0.36
CA MET A 104 -10.31 0.11 0.70
C MET A 104 -9.48 1.25 0.15
N ASN A 105 -9.52 2.39 0.81
CA ASN A 105 -8.70 3.55 0.46
C ASN A 105 -7.33 3.44 1.15
N PHE A 106 -6.27 3.64 0.38
CA PHE A 106 -4.93 3.71 0.95
C PHE A 106 -4.80 4.99 1.77
N SER A 107 -4.77 4.83 3.09
CA SER A 107 -4.64 5.90 4.06
C SER A 107 -3.66 5.51 5.15
N ARG A 108 -3.20 6.48 5.95
CA ARG A 108 -2.37 6.18 7.13
C ARG A 108 -3.11 5.29 8.13
N GLY A 109 -4.43 5.47 8.26
CA GLY A 109 -5.28 4.61 9.08
C GLY A 109 -5.25 3.17 8.59
N PHE A 110 -5.42 2.96 7.28
CA PHE A 110 -5.34 1.64 6.66
C PHE A 110 -4.00 0.94 6.93
N LEU A 111 -2.88 1.67 6.77
CA LEU A 111 -1.55 1.13 7.07
C LEU A 111 -1.39 0.72 8.54
N LEU A 112 -1.88 1.55 9.45
CA LEU A 112 -1.81 1.29 10.89
C LEU A 112 -2.67 0.08 11.26
N THR A 113 -3.89 -0.01 10.73
CA THR A 113 -4.78 -1.16 10.91
C THR A 113 -4.14 -2.43 10.35
N SER A 114 -3.54 -2.37 9.16
CA SER A 114 -2.88 -3.52 8.53
C SER A 114 -1.69 -4.02 9.37
N ALA A 115 -0.86 -3.11 9.89
CA ALA A 115 0.21 -3.46 10.82
C ALA A 115 -0.32 -4.09 12.10
N GLY A 116 -1.37 -3.49 12.68
CA GLY A 116 -2.03 -3.99 13.88
C GLY A 116 -2.56 -5.42 13.71
N VAL A 117 -3.30 -5.67 12.63
CA VAL A 117 -3.84 -7.01 12.31
C VAL A 117 -2.72 -8.05 12.20
N LEU A 118 -1.61 -7.72 11.55
CA LEU A 118 -0.47 -8.63 11.40
C LEU A 118 0.19 -8.94 12.75
N ILE A 119 0.42 -7.93 13.59
CA ILE A 119 0.98 -8.12 14.93
C ILE A 119 0.03 -8.98 15.77
N THR A 120 -1.26 -8.63 15.80
CA THR A 120 -2.27 -9.37 16.56
C THR A 120 -2.35 -10.83 16.12
N TYR A 121 -2.35 -11.09 14.81
CA TYR A 121 -2.41 -12.47 14.30
C TYR A 121 -1.16 -13.27 14.67
N ASN A 122 0.03 -12.68 14.56
CA ASN A 122 1.28 -13.33 14.97
C ASN A 122 1.31 -13.61 16.47
N LEU A 123 0.82 -12.69 17.31
CA LEU A 123 0.73 -12.91 18.75
C LEU A 123 -0.23 -14.05 19.09
N LEU A 124 -1.39 -14.11 18.42
CA LEU A 124 -2.34 -15.21 18.60
C LEU A 124 -1.73 -16.55 18.21
N LEU A 125 -1.01 -16.62 17.09
CA LEU A 125 -0.32 -17.85 16.68
C LEU A 125 0.73 -18.29 17.69
N VAL A 126 1.53 -17.36 18.22
CA VAL A 126 2.52 -17.68 19.25
C VAL A 126 1.84 -18.22 20.50
N GLN A 127 0.75 -17.59 20.94
CA GLN A 127 -0.02 -18.04 22.11
C GLN A 127 -0.62 -19.44 21.90
N LEU A 128 -1.23 -19.69 20.75
CA LEU A 128 -1.79 -21.02 20.39
C LEU A 128 -0.69 -22.09 20.37
N ASN A 129 0.46 -21.79 19.79
CA ASN A 129 1.58 -22.73 19.69
C ASN A 129 2.31 -22.96 21.03
N THR A 130 2.05 -22.15 22.05
CA THR A 130 2.55 -22.35 23.43
C THR A 130 1.56 -23.08 24.34
N ILE A 131 0.35 -23.37 23.85
CA ILE A 131 -0.69 -24.09 24.61
C ILE A 131 -0.65 -25.61 24.34
N ASP A 132 0.14 -26.05 23.35
CA ASP A 132 0.55 -27.46 23.14
C ASP A 132 1.91 -27.74 23.82
#